data_AF-Q5UW59-F1
#
_entry.id   AF-Q5UW59-F1
#
_cell.length_a   1.000
_cell.length_b   1.000
_cell.length_c   1.000
_cell.angle_alpha   90.00
_cell.angle_beta   90.00
_cell.angle_gamma   90.00
#
_symmetry.space_group_name_H-M   'P 1'
#
loop_
_entity.id
_entity.type
_entity.pdbx_description
1 polymer ?
#
loop_
_entity_poly.entity_id
_entity_poly.type
_entity_poly.pdbx_seq_one_letter_code
_entity_poly.pdbx_strand_id
1 'polypeptide(L)'
;MSTRQRIQYVVGVDINENRVALAAMNWESGNVQDSLVLEYLDVKRRRHECFTKRRWIREAGQTAFKTVVGQEKRDSVHDQLHKMSRTVVR
;
A
#
# COMPACT_ATOMS: atom_id res chain seq x y z
N MET A 1 19.57 14.41 35.59
CA MET A 1 18.23 14.58 34.98
C MET A 1 18.17 13.71 33.73
N SER A 2 17.27 12.73 33.71
CA SER A 2 17.10 11.82 32.58
C SER A 2 16.52 12.58 31.39
N THR A 3 17.24 12.62 30.28
CA THR A 3 16.80 13.20 29.01
C THR A 3 15.70 12.31 28.41
N ARG A 4 14.46 12.49 28.88
CA ARG A 4 13.31 11.89 28.20
C ARG A 4 13.24 12.48 26.80
N GLN A 5 13.34 11.64 25.77
CA GLN A 5 13.05 12.06 24.39
C GLN A 5 11.61 12.57 24.35
N ARG A 6 11.45 13.88 24.13
CA ARG A 6 10.14 14.50 23.95
C ARG A 6 9.72 14.29 22.50
N ILE A 7 8.72 13.45 22.29
CA ILE A 7 8.13 13.22 20.96
C ILE A 7 7.38 14.50 20.59
N GLN A 8 7.82 15.17 19.53
CA GLN A 8 7.22 16.41 19.06
C GLN A 8 6.12 16.17 18.03
N TYR A 9 6.25 15.11 17.23
CA TYR A 9 5.33 14.75 16.16
C TYR A 9 5.05 13.25 16.14
N VAL A 10 3.82 12.91 15.75
CA VAL A 10 3.39 11.55 15.45
C VAL A 10 2.86 11.51 14.03
N VAL A 11 3.18 10.45 13.30
CA VAL A 11 2.66 10.23 11.95
C VAL A 11 1.60 9.14 12.00
N GLY A 12 0.35 9.51 11.70
CA GLY A 12 -0.72 8.56 11.44
C GLY A 12 -0.61 8.00 10.03
N VAL A 13 -0.78 6.69 9.88
CA VAL A 13 -0.76 6.01 8.58
C VAL A 13 -2.06 5.24 8.42
N ASP A 14 -2.81 5.56 7.37
CA ASP A 14 -3.97 4.79 6.94
C ASP A 14 -3.69 4.14 5.57
N ILE A 15 -3.96 2.85 5.46
CA ILE A 15 -3.68 2.04 4.27
C ILE A 15 -4.97 1.40 3.79
N ASN A 16 -5.34 1.69 2.55
CA ASN A 16 -6.46 1.08 1.84
C ASN A 16 -5.95 0.47 0.51
N GLU A 17 -6.78 -0.30 -0.19
CA GLU A 17 -6.44 -1.05 -1.41
C GLU A 17 -5.75 -0.21 -2.49
N ASN A 18 -6.07 1.08 -2.58
CA ASN A 18 -5.58 1.96 -3.63
C ASN A 18 -5.00 3.27 -3.10
N ARG A 19 -4.88 3.45 -1.78
CA ARG A 19 -4.42 4.70 -1.18
C ARG A 19 -3.63 4.44 0.08
N VAL A 20 -2.59 5.24 0.29
CA VAL A 20 -1.94 5.39 1.59
C VAL A 20 -2.02 6.85 1.98
N ALA A 21 -2.66 7.12 3.11
CA ALA A 21 -2.72 8.45 3.70
C ALA A 21 -1.75 8.52 4.88
N LEU A 22 -0.98 9.60 4.91
CA LEU A 22 -0.03 9.95 5.95
C LEU A 22 -0.46 11.29 6.53
N ALA A 23 -0.53 11.41 7.85
CA ALA A 23 -0.81 12.67 8.52
C ALA A 23 0.20 12.90 9.64
N ALA A 24 1.01 13.94 9.53
CA ALA A 24 1.91 14.37 10.59
C ALA A 24 1.14 15.27 11.56
N MET A 25 1.11 14.91 12.83
CA MET A 25 0.39 15.63 13.88
C MET A 25 1.36 16.02 14.98
N ASN A 26 1.22 17.24 15.50
CA ASN A 26 1.93 17.63 16.70
C ASN A 26 1.36 16.86 17.91
N TRP A 27 2.22 16.19 18.66
CA TRP A 27 1.80 15.28 19.74
C TRP A 27 1.05 16.00 20.86
N GLU A 28 1.44 17.22 21.19
CA GLU A 28 0.89 17.96 22.34
C GLU A 28 -0.42 18.69 22.00
N SER A 29 -0.48 19.33 20.84
CA SER A 29 -1.66 20.10 20.41
C SER A 29 -2.70 19.25 19.68
N GLY A 30 -2.32 18.07 19.17
CA GLY A 30 -3.17 17.25 18.31
C GLY A 30 -3.40 17.82 16.91
N ASN A 31 -2.81 18.98 16.58
CA ASN A 31 -3.01 19.63 15.29
C ASN A 31 -2.23 18.91 14.18
N VAL A 32 -2.93 18.63 13.08
CA VAL A 32 -2.31 18.17 11.82
C VAL A 32 -1.44 19.28 11.27
N GLN A 33 -0.18 18.96 11.04
CA GLN A 33 0.83 19.86 10.48
C GLN A 33 0.89 19.73 8.96
N ASP A 34 0.85 18.49 8.48
CA ASP A 34 0.88 18.20 7.06
C ASP A 34 0.25 16.82 6.79
N SER A 35 -0.15 16.60 5.55
CA SER A 35 -0.74 15.34 5.10
C SER A 35 -0.33 15.00 3.67
N LEU A 36 -0.09 13.73 3.42
CA LEU A 36 0.26 13.20 2.11
C LEU A 36 -0.66 12.03 1.78
N VAL A 37 -1.36 12.11 0.65
CA VAL A 37 -2.12 10.99 0.11
C VAL A 37 -1.40 10.47 -1.12
N LEU A 38 -1.01 9.21 -1.07
CA LEU A 38 -0.44 8.51 -2.20
C LEU A 38 -1.49 7.60 -2.81
N GLU A 39 -1.80 7.82 -4.09
CA GLU A 39 -2.80 7.04 -4.82
C GLU A 39 -2.17 5.99 -5.76
N TYR A 40 -2.81 4.83 -5.81
CA TYR A 40 -2.42 3.67 -6.61
C TYR A 40 -3.65 3.06 -7.29
N LEU A 41 -4.30 3.85 -8.15
CA LEU A 41 -5.56 3.49 -8.81
C LEU A 41 -5.46 2.18 -9.62
N ASP A 42 -4.27 1.87 -10.11
CA ASP A 42 -3.99 0.66 -10.89
C ASP A 42 -4.11 -0.64 -10.08
N VAL A 43 -4.02 -0.59 -8.74
CA VAL A 43 -4.10 -1.78 -7.89
C VAL A 43 -5.48 -2.44 -7.98
N LYS A 44 -6.56 -1.64 -8.05
CA LYS A 44 -7.92 -2.17 -8.25
C LYS A 44 -8.08 -2.82 -9.62
N ARG A 45 -7.58 -2.17 -10.68
CA ARG A 45 -7.61 -2.71 -12.05
C ARG A 45 -6.85 -4.04 -12.12
N ARG A 46 -5.63 -4.09 -11.59
CA ARG A 46 -4.79 -5.28 -11.61
C ARG A 46 -5.36 -6.42 -10.76
N ARG A 47 -5.93 -6.12 -9.60
CA ARG A 47 -6.66 -7.11 -8.79
C ARG A 47 -7.84 -7.70 -9.54
N HIS A 48 -8.60 -6.87 -10.25
CA HIS A 48 -9.73 -7.32 -11.06
C HIS A 48 -9.27 -8.22 -12.21
N GLU A 49 -8.22 -7.84 -12.94
CA GLU A 49 -7.62 -8.69 -13.99
C GLU A 49 -7.20 -10.06 -13.44
N CYS A 50 -6.47 -10.10 -12.31
CA CYS A 50 -6.08 -11.36 -11.69
C CYS A 50 -7.30 -12.19 -11.23
N PHE A 51 -8.35 -11.55 -10.73
CA PHE A 51 -9.58 -12.24 -10.33
C PHE A 51 -10.27 -12.89 -11.53
N THR A 52 -10.43 -12.15 -12.63
CA THR A 52 -11.02 -12.66 -13.88
C THR A 52 -10.19 -13.80 -14.46
N LYS A 53 -8.85 -13.64 -14.55
CA LYS A 53 -7.95 -14.71 -14.98
C LYS A 53 -8.09 -15.98 -14.11
N ARG A 54 -8.09 -15.84 -12.78
CA ARG A 54 -8.26 -16.99 -11.86
C ARG A 54 -9.60 -17.69 -12.04
N ARG A 55 -10.67 -16.93 -12.28
CA ARG A 55 -12.00 -17.48 -12.56
C ARG A 55 -11.97 -18.33 -13.82
N TRP A 56 -11.43 -17.81 -14.92
CA TRP A 56 -11.31 -18.54 -16.19
C TRP A 56 -10.45 -19.80 -16.06
N ILE A 57 -9.31 -19.70 -15.38
CA ILE A 57 -8.42 -20.83 -15.11
C ILE A 57 -9.14 -21.94 -14.33
N ARG A 58 -9.98 -21.55 -13.36
CA ARG A 58 -10.79 -22.50 -12.58
C ARG A 58 -11.88 -23.16 -13.44
N GLU A 59 -12.60 -22.37 -14.24
CA GLU A 59 -13.65 -22.86 -15.14
C GLU A 59 -13.09 -23.80 -16.22
N ALA A 60 -11.88 -23.54 -16.72
CA ALA A 60 -11.18 -24.39 -17.67
C ALA A 60 -10.47 -25.62 -17.05
N GLY A 61 -10.53 -25.81 -15.73
CA GLY A 61 -9.87 -26.92 -15.03
C GLY A 61 -8.33 -26.86 -15.00
N GLN A 62 -7.72 -25.77 -15.45
CA GLN A 62 -6.27 -25.68 -15.65
C GLN A 62 -5.53 -25.21 -14.39
N THR A 63 -5.38 -26.07 -13.39
CA THR A 63 -4.76 -25.71 -12.10
C THR A 63 -3.30 -25.22 -12.18
N ALA A 64 -2.55 -25.60 -13.21
CA ALA A 64 -1.15 -25.22 -13.42
C ALA A 64 -0.92 -23.69 -13.52
N PHE A 65 -1.89 -22.94 -14.06
CA PHE A 65 -1.74 -21.48 -14.25
C PHE A 65 -2.02 -20.67 -12.97
N LYS A 66 -2.55 -21.29 -11.91
CA LYS A 66 -2.83 -20.60 -10.64
C LYS A 66 -1.56 -19.98 -10.02
N THR A 67 -0.43 -20.67 -10.14
CA THR A 67 0.85 -20.22 -9.59
C THR A 67 1.35 -18.98 -10.33
N VAL A 68 1.25 -18.96 -11.66
CA VAL A 68 1.69 -17.83 -12.50
C VAL A 68 0.89 -16.56 -12.19
N VAL A 69 -0.45 -16.65 -12.13
CA VAL A 69 -1.31 -15.50 -11.75
C VAL A 69 -1.09 -15.10 -10.27
N GLY A 70 -0.65 -16.02 -9.43
CA GLY A 70 -0.20 -15.74 -8.06
C GLY A 70 1.08 -14.90 -8.04
N GLN A 71 2.07 -15.29 -8.84
CA GLN A 71 3.36 -14.60 -8.97
C GLN A 71 3.19 -13.20 -9.56
N GLU A 72 2.46 -13.05 -10.67
CA GLU A 72 2.14 -11.75 -11.29
C GLU A 72 1.53 -10.76 -10.29
N LYS A 73 0.68 -11.26 -9.37
CA LYS A 73 0.06 -10.43 -8.32
C LYS A 73 1.09 -10.00 -7.28
N ARG A 74 1.97 -10.90 -6.84
CA ARG A 74 3.00 -10.60 -5.83
C ARG A 74 3.99 -9.56 -6.35
N ASP A 75 4.48 -9.76 -7.57
CA ASP A 75 5.47 -8.88 -8.20
C ASP A 75 4.89 -7.48 -8.40
N SER A 76 3.64 -7.37 -8.85
CA SER A 76 2.95 -6.08 -8.99
C SER A 76 2.78 -5.33 -7.66
N VAL A 77 2.46 -6.02 -6.56
CA VAL A 77 2.34 -5.39 -5.24
C VAL A 77 3.71 -4.91 -4.74
N HIS A 78 4.74 -5.74 -4.92
CA HIS A 78 6.10 -5.42 -4.52
C HIS A 78 6.62 -4.18 -5.26
N ASP A 79 6.43 -4.11 -6.58
CA ASP A 79 6.81 -2.96 -7.40
C ASP A 79 6.08 -1.68 -7.00
N GLN A 80 4.79 -1.78 -6.69
CA GLN A 80 4.02 -0.64 -6.22
C GLN A 80 4.62 -0.12 -4.91
N LEU A 81 4.79 -0.99 -3.90
CA LEU A 81 5.38 -0.65 -2.60
C LEU A 81 6.79 -0.05 -2.73
N HIS A 82 7.63 -0.59 -3.63
CA HIS A 82 8.96 -0.06 -3.90
C HIS A 82 8.92 1.38 -4.42
N LYS A 83 8.00 1.70 -5.36
CA LYS A 83 7.80 3.07 -5.86
C LYS A 83 7.29 4.02 -4.77
N MET A 84 6.42 3.56 -3.88
CA MET A 84 5.94 4.37 -2.74
C MET A 84 7.08 4.74 -1.80
N SER A 85 7.89 3.75 -1.44
CA SER A 85 9.02 3.95 -0.53
C SER A 85 9.96 5.04 -1.06
N ARG A 86 10.26 5.04 -2.36
CA ARG A 86 11.07 6.10 -2.99
C ARG A 86 10.40 7.47 -3.02
N THR A 87 9.08 7.53 -3.00
CA THR A 87 8.33 8.80 -3.01
C THR A 87 8.31 9.43 -1.63
N VAL A 88 8.25 8.61 -0.57
CA VAL A 88 8.22 9.07 0.83
C VAL A 88 9.62 9.40 1.36
N VAL A 89 10.67 8.71 0.89
CA VAL A 89 12.06 8.89 1.37
C VAL A 89 12.80 10.03 0.62
N ARG A 90 12.08 10.87 -0.13
CA ARG A 90 12.71 11.98 -0.87
C ARG A 90 13.05 13.17 0.02
#